data_AF-A0A9D0XV47-F1
#
_entry.id   AF-A0A9D0XV47-F1
#
_cell.length_a   1.000
_cell.length_b   1.000
_cell.length_c   1.000
_cell.angle_alpha   90.00
_cell.angle_beta   90.00
_cell.angle_gamma   90.00
#
_symmetry.space_group_name_H-M   'P 1'
#
loop_
_entity.id
_entity.type
_entity.pdbx_description
1 polymer ?
#
loop_
_entity_poly.entity_id
_entity_poly.type
_entity_poly.pdbx_seq_one_letter_code
_entity_poly.pdbx_strand_id
1 'polypeptide(L)'
;MLANASLKTKVLISASTIGLIAATILGMVIYATSVAPIQHEERQRIITEMTDYINSQINLKIQAGILGSTSLSIEEKIIEALEVEEREEIIPTLSGIRDKFKSQTDYKNIQTQLITADGRSMVKSWDLNSYGQNLTSNPLIRNAMEHKKVASGFS
;
A
#
# COMPACT_ATOMS: atom_id res chain seq x y z
N MET A 1 -24.14 -58.11 27.35
CA MET A 1 -25.60 -57.93 27.13
C MET A 1 -26.13 -58.44 25.78
N LEU A 2 -25.33 -59.10 24.92
CA LEU A 2 -25.83 -59.63 23.62
C LEU A 2 -26.06 -61.16 23.59
N ALA A 3 -25.70 -61.89 24.64
CA ALA A 3 -25.72 -63.35 24.62
C ALA A 3 -27.12 -63.94 24.32
N ASN A 4 -28.19 -63.34 24.87
CA ASN A 4 -29.58 -63.80 24.76
C ASN A 4 -30.44 -63.07 23.70
N ALA A 5 -29.84 -62.30 22.79
CA ALA A 5 -30.59 -61.58 21.76
C ALA A 5 -30.93 -62.47 20.55
N SER A 6 -32.13 -62.30 19.97
CA SER A 6 -32.56 -62.95 18.72
C SER A 6 -31.55 -62.72 17.59
N LEU A 7 -31.38 -63.72 16.71
CA LEU A 7 -30.44 -63.68 15.58
C LEU A 7 -30.59 -62.41 14.73
N LYS A 8 -31.85 -61.97 14.52
CA LYS A 8 -32.19 -60.74 13.79
C LYS A 8 -31.64 -59.48 14.47
N THR A 9 -31.73 -59.42 15.80
CA THR A 9 -31.24 -58.31 16.61
C THR A 9 -29.72 -58.22 16.58
N LYS A 10 -29.02 -59.36 16.61
CA LYS A 10 -27.55 -59.39 16.49
C LYS A 10 -27.07 -58.87 15.12
N VAL A 11 -27.73 -59.31 14.05
CA VAL A 11 -27.42 -58.86 12.68
C VAL A 11 -27.70 -57.37 12.49
N LEU A 12 -28.84 -56.87 12.99
CA LEU A 12 -29.18 -55.45 12.99
C LEU A 12 -28.13 -54.61 13.72
N ILE A 13 -27.74 -55.02 14.94
CA ILE A 13 -26.74 -54.30 15.72
C ILE A 13 -25.38 -54.29 15.01
N SER A 14 -24.94 -55.41 14.42
CA SER A 14 -23.68 -55.43 13.65
C SER A 14 -23.75 -54.53 12.41
N ALA A 15 -24.85 -54.56 11.66
CA ALA A 15 -25.00 -53.72 10.47
C ALA A 15 -25.04 -52.23 10.81
N SER A 16 -25.76 -51.85 11.87
CA SER A 16 -25.76 -50.47 12.39
C SER A 16 -24.39 -50.04 12.87
N THR A 17 -23.61 -50.93 13.49
CA THR A 17 -22.26 -50.62 13.96
C THR A 17 -21.31 -50.37 12.79
N ILE A 18 -21.35 -51.21 11.76
CA ILE A 18 -20.56 -51.04 10.53
C ILE A 18 -20.95 -49.75 9.81
N GLY A 19 -22.26 -49.47 9.69
CA GLY A 19 -22.76 -48.22 9.10
C GLY A 19 -22.29 -46.98 9.85
N LEU A 20 -22.29 -47.03 11.19
CA LEU A 20 -21.80 -45.93 12.03
C LEU A 20 -20.29 -45.70 11.84
N ILE A 21 -19.50 -46.78 11.79
CA ILE A 21 -18.05 -46.70 11.53
C ILE A 21 -17.79 -46.09 10.15
N ALA A 22 -18.48 -46.57 9.11
CA ALA A 22 -18.34 -46.06 7.76
C ALA A 22 -18.69 -44.57 7.66
N ALA A 23 -19.80 -44.14 8.26
CA ALA A 23 -20.20 -42.73 8.30
C ALA A 23 -19.18 -41.86 9.05
N THR A 24 -18.60 -42.37 10.14
CA THR A 24 -17.58 -41.65 10.91
C THR A 24 -16.30 -41.46 10.11
N ILE A 25 -15.84 -42.50 9.40
CA ILE A 25 -14.67 -42.42 8.52
C ILE A 25 -14.90 -41.41 7.40
N LEU A 26 -16.06 -41.47 6.75
CA LEU A 26 -16.43 -40.51 5.70
C LEU A 26 -16.44 -39.06 6.22
N GLY A 27 -17.02 -38.84 7.42
CA GLY A 27 -17.00 -37.53 8.06
C GLY A 27 -15.59 -37.03 8.35
N MET A 28 -14.70 -37.90 8.83
CA MET A 28 -13.29 -37.57 9.08
C MET A 28 -12.55 -37.20 7.79
N VAL A 29 -12.76 -37.96 6.71
CA VAL A 29 -12.14 -37.69 5.40
C VAL A 29 -12.60 -36.33 4.87
N ILE A 30 -13.91 -36.07 4.87
CA ILE A 30 -14.46 -34.78 4.42
C ILE A 30 -13.92 -33.62 5.28
N TYR A 31 -13.86 -33.80 6.60
CA TYR A 31 -13.32 -32.77 7.48
C TYR A 31 -11.84 -32.47 7.17
N ALA A 32 -11.02 -33.50 7.02
CA ALA A 32 -9.59 -33.36 6.78
C ALA A 32 -9.28 -32.78 5.39
N THR A 33 -10.04 -33.14 4.35
CA THR A 33 -9.77 -32.68 2.98
C THR A 33 -10.48 -31.39 2.62
N SER A 34 -11.65 -31.13 3.21
CA SER A 34 -12.53 -30.04 2.77
C SER A 34 -12.74 -28.97 3.83
N VAL A 35 -12.61 -29.23 5.13
CA VAL A 35 -12.94 -28.22 6.17
C VAL A 35 -11.67 -27.65 6.83
N ALA A 36 -10.73 -28.51 7.21
CA ALA A 36 -9.48 -28.12 7.82
C ALA A 36 -8.63 -27.15 6.97
N PRO A 37 -8.43 -27.37 5.65
CA PRO A 37 -7.59 -26.48 4.84
C PRO A 37 -8.24 -25.12 4.54
N ILE A 38 -9.59 -25.03 4.47
CA ILE A 38 -10.30 -23.80 4.12
C ILE A 38 -9.93 -22.64 5.06
N GLN A 39 -9.82 -22.88 6.37
CA GLN A 39 -9.53 -21.79 7.30
C GLN A 39 -8.13 -21.19 7.09
N HIS A 40 -7.17 -21.98 6.63
CA HIS A 40 -5.82 -21.51 6.36
C HIS A 40 -5.74 -20.84 4.99
N GLU A 41 -6.34 -21.44 3.97
CA GLU A 41 -6.36 -20.88 2.61
C GLU A 41 -7.13 -19.55 2.55
N GLU A 42 -8.32 -19.47 3.16
CA GLU A 42 -9.11 -18.24 3.22
C GLU A 42 -8.39 -17.14 4.00
N ARG A 43 -7.77 -17.49 5.14
CA ARG A 43 -6.99 -16.51 5.92
C ARG A 43 -5.82 -15.96 5.10
N GLN A 44 -5.07 -16.83 4.42
CA GLN A 44 -3.96 -16.39 3.59
C GLN A 44 -4.43 -15.59 2.39
N ARG A 45 -5.55 -15.98 1.76
CA ARG A 45 -6.16 -15.21 0.67
C ARG A 45 -6.51 -13.80 1.13
N ILE A 46 -7.18 -13.65 2.28
CA ILE A 46 -7.53 -12.34 2.84
C ILE A 46 -6.27 -11.52 3.13
N ILE A 47 -5.22 -12.12 3.72
CA ILE A 47 -3.96 -11.42 3.98
C ILE A 47 -3.32 -10.94 2.68
N THR A 48 -3.27 -11.79 1.65
CA THR A 48 -2.73 -11.42 0.34
C THR A 48 -3.55 -10.32 -0.31
N GLU A 49 -4.88 -10.45 -0.37
CA GLU A 49 -5.78 -9.43 -0.94
C GLU A 49 -5.65 -8.09 -0.22
N MET A 50 -5.58 -8.08 1.12
CA MET A 50 -5.36 -6.86 1.88
C MET A 50 -3.99 -6.26 1.63
N THR A 51 -2.95 -7.10 1.53
CA THR A 51 -1.58 -6.66 1.24
C THR A 51 -1.51 -6.03 -0.15
N ASP A 52 -2.10 -6.67 -1.15
CA ASP A 52 -2.17 -6.17 -2.52
C ASP A 52 -2.97 -4.86 -2.60
N TYR A 53 -4.08 -4.77 -1.88
CA TYR A 53 -4.86 -3.55 -1.76
C TYR A 53 -4.03 -2.40 -1.16
N ILE A 54 -3.35 -2.64 -0.03
CA ILE A 54 -2.50 -1.63 0.62
C ILE A 54 -1.37 -1.19 -0.33
N ASN A 55 -0.69 -2.14 -0.96
CA ASN A 55 0.38 -1.87 -1.93
C ASN A 55 -0.13 -1.04 -3.11
N SER A 56 -1.33 -1.35 -3.62
CA SER A 56 -1.99 -0.57 -4.67
C SER A 56 -2.28 0.87 -4.21
N GLN A 57 -2.81 1.06 -3.00
CA GLN A 57 -3.06 2.39 -2.45
C GLN A 57 -1.77 3.20 -2.25
N ILE A 58 -0.69 2.56 -1.80
CA ILE A 58 0.63 3.20 -1.70
C ILE A 58 1.14 3.61 -3.08
N ASN A 59 1.06 2.71 -4.06
CA ASN A 59 1.48 2.99 -5.44
C ASN A 59 0.69 4.14 -6.06
N LEU A 60 -0.62 4.24 -5.82
CA LEU A 60 -1.44 5.37 -6.26
C LEU A 60 -0.98 6.70 -5.65
N LYS A 61 -0.61 6.70 -4.36
CA LYS A 61 -0.06 7.90 -3.70
C LYS A 61 1.30 8.30 -4.28
N ILE A 62 2.16 7.31 -4.57
CA ILE A 62 3.45 7.55 -5.24
C ILE A 62 3.24 8.15 -6.63
N GLN A 63 2.36 7.57 -7.44
CA GLN A 63 2.06 8.08 -8.78
C GLN A 63 1.48 9.49 -8.76
N ALA A 64 0.60 9.81 -7.80
CA ALA A 64 0.09 11.17 -7.62
C ALA A 64 1.21 12.16 -7.28
N GLY A 65 2.18 11.76 -6.45
CA GLY A 65 3.37 12.56 -6.15
C GLY A 65 4.24 12.81 -7.39
N ILE A 66 4.51 11.76 -8.17
CA ILE A 66 5.26 11.84 -9.44
C ILE A 66 4.57 12.80 -10.42
N LEU A 67 3.25 12.68 -10.60
CA LEU A 67 2.48 13.55 -11.47
C LEU A 67 2.58 15.01 -11.00
N GLY A 68 2.34 15.25 -9.72
CA GLY A 68 2.42 16.59 -9.14
C GLY A 68 3.80 17.23 -9.26
N SER A 69 4.88 16.48 -8.98
CA SER A 69 6.25 16.99 -9.14
C SER A 69 6.61 17.23 -10.60
N THR A 70 6.17 16.35 -11.50
CA THR A 70 6.41 16.50 -12.94
C THR A 70 5.69 17.73 -13.47
N SER A 71 4.40 17.88 -13.17
CA SER A 71 3.61 19.05 -13.57
C SER A 71 4.27 20.34 -13.10
N LEU A 72 4.65 20.43 -11.82
CA LEU A 72 5.35 21.62 -11.31
C LEU A 72 6.71 21.86 -11.98
N SER A 73 7.46 20.81 -12.31
CA SER A 73 8.79 20.95 -12.94
C SER A 73 8.75 21.47 -14.38
N ILE A 74 7.60 21.38 -15.05
CA ILE A 74 7.41 21.88 -16.42
C ILE A 74 6.66 23.21 -16.47
N GLU A 75 6.19 23.74 -15.33
CA GLU A 75 5.57 25.06 -15.26
C GLU A 75 6.64 26.14 -15.49
N GLU A 76 6.42 26.99 -16.50
CA GLU A 76 7.36 28.04 -16.91
C GLU A 76 7.77 28.94 -15.73
N LYS A 77 6.81 29.38 -14.92
CA LYS A 77 7.06 30.20 -13.72
C LYS A 77 7.98 29.50 -12.70
N ILE A 78 7.91 28.17 -12.58
CA ILE A 78 8.79 27.41 -11.66
C ILE A 78 10.20 27.32 -12.25
N ILE A 79 10.31 27.10 -13.56
CA ILE A 79 11.59 27.04 -14.28
C ILE A 79 12.30 28.39 -14.18
N GLU A 80 11.62 29.48 -14.53
CA GLU A 80 12.16 30.84 -14.47
C GLU A 80 12.64 31.17 -13.05
N ALA A 81 11.82 30.89 -12.04
CA ALA A 81 12.19 31.12 -10.64
C ALA A 81 13.44 30.32 -10.23
N LEU A 82 13.62 29.10 -10.74
CA LEU A 82 14.82 28.28 -10.49
C LEU A 82 16.05 28.79 -11.25
N GLU A 83 15.89 29.41 -12.41
CA GLU A 83 17.00 29.96 -13.21
C GLU A 83 17.61 31.22 -12.58
N VAL A 84 16.77 32.12 -12.07
CA VAL A 84 17.22 33.35 -11.41
C VAL A 84 17.31 33.22 -9.87
N GLU A 85 16.96 32.05 -9.33
CA GLU A 85 16.85 31.77 -7.89
C GLU A 85 15.95 32.77 -7.13
N GLU A 86 14.95 33.37 -7.80
CA GLU A 86 14.03 34.35 -7.23
C GLU A 86 12.89 33.68 -6.45
N ARG A 87 13.11 33.58 -5.14
CA ARG A 87 12.24 32.87 -4.21
C ARG A 87 10.91 33.57 -3.95
N GLU A 88 10.92 34.90 -3.86
CA GLU A 88 9.74 35.64 -3.43
C GLU A 88 8.59 35.56 -4.45
N GLU A 89 8.91 35.38 -5.73
CA GLU A 89 7.91 35.27 -6.79
C GLU A 89 7.14 33.94 -6.77
N ILE A 90 7.75 32.89 -6.21
CA ILE A 90 7.19 31.53 -6.22
C ILE A 90 6.55 31.11 -4.89
N ILE A 91 6.90 31.78 -3.78
CA ILE A 91 6.30 31.54 -2.46
C ILE A 91 4.77 31.61 -2.48
N PRO A 92 4.12 32.61 -3.10
CA PRO A 92 2.66 32.68 -3.15
C PRO A 92 2.04 31.48 -3.88
N THR A 93 2.71 30.98 -4.92
CA THR A 93 2.27 29.80 -5.66
C THR A 93 2.37 28.54 -4.78
N LEU A 94 3.52 28.31 -4.13
CA LEU A 94 3.80 27.09 -3.37
C LEU A 94 3.07 27.01 -2.03
N SER A 95 2.96 28.13 -1.31
CA SER A 95 2.28 28.18 0.00
C SER A 95 0.80 27.80 -0.09
N GLY A 96 0.14 28.10 -1.21
CA GLY A 96 -1.26 27.75 -1.45
C GLY A 96 -1.50 26.31 -1.91
N ILE A 97 -0.47 25.55 -2.28
CA ILE A 97 -0.64 24.20 -2.85
C ILE A 97 -1.37 23.27 -1.87
N ARG A 98 -0.93 23.25 -0.61
CA ARG A 98 -1.53 22.36 0.41
C ARG A 98 -3.03 22.61 0.54
N ASP A 99 -3.43 23.88 0.62
CA ASP A 99 -4.83 24.24 0.84
C ASP A 99 -5.69 23.96 -0.40
N LYS A 100 -5.15 24.20 -1.60
CA LYS A 100 -5.79 23.81 -2.88
C LYS A 100 -6.04 22.30 -2.92
N PHE A 101 -5.01 21.48 -2.68
CA PHE A 101 -5.15 20.02 -2.64
C PHE A 101 -6.16 19.56 -1.57
N LYS A 102 -6.09 20.16 -0.37
CA LYS A 102 -6.99 19.84 0.75
C LYS A 102 -8.46 20.10 0.41
N SER A 103 -8.73 21.15 -0.37
CA SER A 103 -10.09 21.56 -0.80
C SER A 103 -10.65 20.76 -1.97
N GLN A 104 -9.78 20.19 -2.82
CA GLN A 104 -10.18 19.54 -4.08
C GLN A 104 -10.01 18.02 -4.08
N THR A 105 -9.27 17.47 -3.12
CA THR A 105 -8.89 16.04 -3.09
C THR A 105 -8.88 15.47 -1.68
N ASP A 106 -8.70 14.15 -1.55
CA ASP A 106 -8.48 13.48 -0.28
C ASP A 106 -7.06 13.65 0.28
N TYR A 107 -6.15 14.28 -0.47
CA TYR A 107 -4.81 14.57 0.00
C TYR A 107 -4.79 15.80 0.90
N LYS A 108 -4.58 15.59 2.21
CA LYS A 108 -4.67 16.65 3.22
C LYS A 108 -3.33 17.26 3.64
N ASN A 109 -2.21 16.59 3.34
CA ASN A 109 -0.88 16.98 3.81
C ASN A 109 0.17 16.96 2.69
N ILE A 110 -0.20 17.43 1.50
CA ILE A 110 0.75 17.57 0.40
C ILE A 110 1.74 18.67 0.74
N GLN A 111 3.01 18.34 0.53
CA GLN A 111 4.15 19.18 0.78
C GLN A 111 5.03 19.18 -0.46
N THR A 112 5.31 20.38 -0.95
CA THR A 112 6.16 20.63 -2.12
C THR A 112 7.42 21.35 -1.68
N GLN A 113 8.56 20.89 -2.20
CA GLN A 113 9.86 21.51 -2.01
C GLN A 113 10.54 21.73 -3.37
N LEU A 114 11.00 22.95 -3.62
CA LEU A 114 11.87 23.25 -4.76
C LEU A 114 13.33 23.12 -4.33
N ILE A 115 14.12 22.48 -5.20
CA ILE A 115 15.53 22.20 -4.99
C ILE A 115 16.28 22.73 -6.20
N THR A 116 17.32 23.51 -5.97
CA THR A 116 18.18 24.08 -7.03
C THR A 116 18.99 22.98 -7.72
N ALA A 117 19.55 23.29 -8.89
CA ALA A 117 20.35 22.35 -9.67
C ALA A 117 21.62 21.86 -8.95
N ASP A 118 22.11 22.59 -7.95
CA ASP A 118 23.24 22.19 -7.09
C ASP A 118 22.80 21.46 -5.80
N GLY A 119 21.50 21.17 -5.65
CA GLY A 119 20.95 20.36 -4.58
C GLY A 119 20.66 21.12 -3.30
N ARG A 120 20.57 22.46 -3.33
CA ARG A 120 20.16 23.27 -2.18
C ARG A 120 18.64 23.41 -2.12
N SER A 121 18.09 23.45 -0.91
CA SER A 121 16.67 23.74 -0.69
C SER A 121 16.37 25.20 -1.04
N MET A 122 15.54 25.44 -2.05
CA MET A 122 15.13 26.80 -2.43
C MET A 122 13.88 27.24 -1.63
N VAL A 123 12.80 26.47 -1.73
CA VAL A 123 11.51 26.79 -1.07
C VAL A 123 10.85 25.53 -0.55
N LYS A 124 10.31 25.57 0.66
CA LYS A 124 9.45 24.53 1.24
C LYS A 124 8.07 25.11 1.48
N SER A 125 7.04 24.53 0.88
CA SER A 125 5.64 24.99 1.03
C SER A 125 5.13 25.01 2.48
N TRP A 126 5.74 24.22 3.37
CA TRP A 126 5.36 24.15 4.79
C TRP A 126 6.28 24.92 5.74
N ASP A 127 7.43 25.41 5.25
CA ASP A 127 8.42 26.14 6.04
C ASP A 127 9.13 27.17 5.15
N LEU A 128 8.45 28.31 4.97
CA LEU A 128 8.93 29.41 4.13
C LEU A 128 10.14 30.14 4.73
N ASN A 129 10.65 29.77 5.90
CA ASN A 129 11.89 30.35 6.44
C ASN A 129 13.09 29.40 6.27
N SER A 130 12.86 28.14 5.90
CA SER A 130 13.92 27.15 5.70
C SER A 130 14.37 27.09 4.23
N TYR A 131 15.59 27.57 3.97
CA TYR A 131 16.24 27.57 2.65
C TYR A 131 17.76 27.42 2.76
N GLY A 132 18.44 27.13 1.65
CA GLY A 132 19.90 27.00 1.54
C GLY A 132 20.50 25.66 2.02
N GLN A 133 19.72 24.79 2.66
CA GLN A 133 20.18 23.48 3.13
C GLN A 133 20.65 22.61 1.95
N ASN A 134 21.85 22.02 2.04
CA ASN A 134 22.33 21.04 1.06
C ASN A 134 21.62 19.69 1.26
N LEU A 135 21.01 19.17 0.20
CA LEU A 135 20.24 17.93 0.20
C LEU A 135 20.85 16.81 -0.66
N THR A 136 22.05 17.01 -1.20
CA THR A 136 22.74 16.03 -2.07
C THR A 136 23.06 14.71 -1.36
N SER A 137 23.05 14.68 -0.03
CA SER A 137 23.18 13.45 0.77
C SER A 137 21.93 12.57 0.73
N ASN A 138 20.78 13.11 0.35
CA ASN A 138 19.54 12.34 0.23
C ASN A 138 19.58 11.46 -1.04
N PRO A 139 19.44 10.12 -0.92
CA PRO A 139 19.55 9.22 -2.07
C PRO A 139 18.55 9.49 -3.19
N LEU A 140 17.32 9.91 -2.87
CA LEU A 140 16.29 10.20 -3.88
C LEU A 140 16.64 11.46 -4.66
N ILE A 141 17.08 12.50 -3.96
CA ILE A 141 17.48 13.77 -4.58
C ILE A 141 18.71 13.55 -5.46
N ARG A 142 19.72 12.85 -4.93
CA ARG A 142 20.91 12.47 -5.70
C ARG A 142 20.54 11.67 -6.96
N ASN A 143 19.66 10.67 -6.83
CA ASN A 143 19.23 9.87 -7.97
C ASN A 143 18.53 10.72 -9.04
N ALA A 144 17.63 11.62 -8.63
CA ALA A 144 16.92 12.52 -9.54
C ALA A 144 17.89 13.48 -10.27
N MET A 145 18.87 14.02 -9.56
CA MET A 145 19.90 14.91 -10.12
C MET A 145 20.80 14.19 -11.13
N GLU A 146 21.27 12.98 -10.79
CA GLU A 146 22.18 12.19 -11.64
C GLU A 146 21.50 11.68 -12.91
N HIS A 147 20.27 11.17 -12.79
CA HIS A 147 19.58 10.49 -13.89
C HIS A 147 18.64 11.41 -14.68
N LYS A 148 18.40 12.65 -14.18
CA LYS A 148 17.43 13.61 -14.73
C LYS A 148 16.04 13.00 -14.95
N LYS A 149 15.68 12.05 -14.09
CA LYS A 149 14.39 11.34 -14.09
C LYS A 149 13.75 11.48 -12.71
N VAL A 150 12.42 11.41 -12.68
CA VAL A 150 11.69 11.43 -11.42
C VAL A 150 12.13 10.23 -10.57
N ALA A 151 12.63 10.50 -9.37
CA ALA A 151 12.88 9.51 -8.34
C ALA A 151 11.74 9.53 -7.32
N SER A 152 11.26 8.36 -6.91
CA SER A 152 10.19 8.23 -5.93
C SER A 152 10.49 7.09 -4.97
N GLY A 153 10.01 7.22 -3.73
CA GLY A 153 10.18 6.23 -2.68
C GLY A 153 9.37 6.57 -1.46
N PHE A 154 9.08 5.56 -0.64
CA PHE A 154 8.57 5.73 0.72
C PHE A 154 9.76 5.59 1.68
N SER A 155 9.92 6.56 2.59
CA SER A 155 10.92 6.53 3.67
C SER A 155 10.24 6.45 5.01
#